data_AF-A0A8S3GJF8-F1
#
_entry.id   AF-A0A8S3GJF8-F1
#
_cell.length_a   1.000
_cell.length_b   1.000
_cell.length_c   1.000
_cell.angle_alpha   90.00
_cell.angle_beta   90.00
_cell.angle_gamma   90.00
#
_symmetry.space_group_name_H-M   'P 1'
#
loop_
_entity.id
_entity.type
_entity.pdbx_description
1 polymer ?
#
loop_
_entity_poly.entity_id
_entity_poly.type
_entity_poly.pdbx_seq_one_letter_code
_entity_poly.pdbx_strand_id
1 'polypeptide(L)'
;MTIEWPVGLKSSLLQTFGPTGIVNEKVYENETLGPNWRRLVFNLAFFHAVIHERKKFGALGWNLSYEFNQSDLEVAVLELENLVRRSKNQVPSFDVFCYLAGSVIYGGRVTDEFDRRRLLR
;
A
#
# COMPACT_ATOMS: atom_id res chain seq x y z
N MET A 1 25.89 -0.35 0.09
CA MET A 1 24.99 -0.37 1.27
C MET A 1 23.84 -1.29 0.93
N THR A 2 23.63 -2.36 1.71
CA THR A 2 22.44 -3.20 1.59
C THR A 2 21.27 -2.43 2.18
N ILE A 3 20.26 -2.12 1.36
CA ILE A 3 19.03 -1.46 1.80
C ILE A 3 18.09 -2.56 2.29
N GLU A 4 18.25 -2.95 3.55
CA GLU A 4 17.34 -3.90 4.20
C GLU A 4 16.06 -3.17 4.65
N TRP A 5 14.91 -3.82 4.51
CA TRP A 5 13.63 -3.25 4.93
C TRP A 5 13.60 -3.14 6.47
N PRO A 6 13.26 -1.97 7.05
CA PRO A 6 13.13 -1.84 8.49
C PRO A 6 12.13 -2.82 9.09
N VAL A 7 12.51 -3.31 10.27
CA VAL A 7 11.76 -4.31 11.01
C VAL A 7 10.65 -3.64 11.81
N GLY A 8 9.40 -3.99 11.51
CA GLY A 8 8.23 -3.64 12.31
C GLY A 8 7.37 -2.55 11.66
N LEU A 9 6.05 -2.66 11.85
CA LEU A 9 5.05 -1.76 11.25
C LEU A 9 5.37 -0.28 11.49
N LYS A 10 5.68 0.09 12.73
CA LYS A 10 5.99 1.49 13.09
C LYS A 10 7.21 2.00 12.34
N SER A 11 8.30 1.22 12.31
CA SER A 11 9.52 1.62 11.61
C SER A 11 9.28 1.71 10.11
N SER A 12 8.45 0.83 9.58
CA SER A 12 8.11 0.82 8.16
C SER A 12 7.36 2.09 7.75
N LEU A 13 6.32 2.45 8.53
CA LEU A 13 5.58 3.68 8.33
C LEU A 13 6.45 4.92 8.51
N LEU A 14 7.30 4.96 9.53
CA LEU A 14 8.22 6.09 9.74
C LEU A 14 9.18 6.27 8.57
N GLN A 15 9.60 5.20 7.91
CA GLN A 15 10.39 5.29 6.68
C GLN A 15 9.53 5.80 5.50
N THR A 16 8.30 5.29 5.34
CA THR A 16 7.39 5.68 4.27
C THR A 16 7.00 7.16 4.31
N PHE A 17 6.77 7.70 5.51
CA PHE A 17 6.40 9.10 5.76
C PHE A 17 7.60 9.97 6.18
N GLY A 18 8.80 9.41 6.17
CA GLY A 18 10.01 10.10 6.58
C GLY A 18 10.52 11.09 5.52
N PRO A 19 11.64 11.79 5.78
CA PRO A 19 12.20 12.81 4.90
C PRO A 19 12.57 12.31 3.49
N THR A 20 12.90 11.02 3.37
CA THR A 20 13.23 10.34 2.11
C THR A 20 12.16 9.31 1.73
N GLY A 21 10.97 9.43 2.33
CA GLY A 21 9.86 8.52 2.11
C GLY A 21 9.23 8.69 0.73
N ILE A 22 8.39 7.74 0.34
CA ILE A 22 7.57 7.88 -0.88
C ILE A 22 6.50 8.96 -0.66
N VAL A 23 5.90 8.93 0.53
CA VAL A 23 4.81 9.84 0.88
C VAL A 23 5.42 11.11 1.45
N ASN A 24 5.85 11.97 0.54
CA ASN A 24 6.35 13.31 0.86
C ASN A 24 5.21 14.20 1.37
N GLU A 25 5.56 15.29 2.04
CA GLU A 25 4.61 16.31 2.53
C GLU A 25 3.69 16.82 1.40
N LYS A 26 4.24 17.07 0.20
CA LYS A 26 3.46 17.46 -0.98
C LYS A 26 2.39 16.44 -1.36
N VAL A 27 2.69 15.14 -1.24
CA VAL A 27 1.73 14.08 -1.53
C VAL A 27 0.72 14.02 -0.40
N TYR A 28 1.17 14.03 0.86
CA TYR A 28 0.31 13.86 2.03
C TYR A 28 -0.67 15.03 2.23
N GLU A 29 -0.22 16.27 2.03
CA GLU A 29 -0.99 17.49 2.23
C GLU A 29 -1.71 17.98 0.97
N ASN A 30 -1.96 17.09 0.01
CA ASN A 30 -2.67 17.46 -1.21
C ASN A 30 -4.17 17.76 -0.93
N GLU A 31 -4.48 19.02 -0.63
CA GLU A 31 -5.84 19.49 -0.34
C GLU A 31 -6.78 19.38 -1.55
N THR A 32 -6.24 19.33 -2.77
CA THR A 32 -7.03 19.22 -4.00
C THR A 32 -7.77 17.88 -4.11
N LEU A 33 -7.40 16.89 -3.30
CA LEU A 33 -7.99 15.55 -3.26
C LEU A 33 -9.04 15.39 -2.15
N GLY A 34 -9.35 16.48 -1.44
CA GLY A 34 -10.39 16.53 -0.42
C GLY A 34 -9.94 16.08 0.97
N PRO A 35 -10.82 16.21 1.97
CA PRO A 35 -10.47 16.07 3.39
C PRO A 35 -10.07 14.65 3.81
N ASN A 36 -10.48 13.64 3.04
CA ASN A 36 -10.24 12.22 3.35
C ASN A 36 -8.93 11.69 2.75
N TRP A 37 -8.23 12.47 1.92
CA TRP A 37 -7.03 12.04 1.22
C TRP A 37 -5.94 11.49 2.17
N ARG A 38 -5.61 12.24 3.24
CA ARG A 38 -4.63 11.82 4.25
C ARG A 38 -4.95 10.45 4.85
N ARG A 39 -6.23 10.18 5.13
CA ARG A 39 -6.68 8.90 5.67
C ARG A 39 -6.51 7.77 4.65
N LEU A 40 -6.83 8.02 3.38
CA LEU A 40 -6.69 7.03 2.32
C LEU A 40 -5.22 6.64 2.10
N VAL A 41 -4.32 7.63 2.01
CA VAL A 41 -2.87 7.38 1.84
C VAL A 41 -2.30 6.64 3.06
N PHE A 42 -2.69 7.03 4.27
CA PHE A 42 -2.26 6.33 5.48
C PHE A 42 -2.72 4.87 5.49
N ASN A 43 -3.98 4.60 5.18
CA ASN A 43 -4.49 3.22 5.10
C ASN A 43 -3.74 2.38 4.06
N LEU A 44 -3.41 2.97 2.91
CA LEU A 44 -2.66 2.29 1.85
C LEU A 44 -1.21 1.99 2.27
N ALA A 45 -0.52 2.95 2.89
CA ALA A 45 0.83 2.76 3.43
C ALA A 45 0.83 1.73 4.57
N PHE A 46 -0.18 1.75 5.43
CA PHE A 46 -0.37 0.76 6.49
C PHE A 46 -0.58 -0.64 5.91
N PHE A 47 -1.41 -0.76 4.88
CA PHE A 47 -1.62 -2.03 4.18
C PHE A 47 -0.31 -2.55 3.59
N HIS A 48 0.47 -1.70 2.91
CA HIS A 48 1.79 -2.06 2.37
C HIS A 48 2.74 -2.57 3.47
N ALA A 49 2.79 -1.88 4.62
CA ALA A 49 3.60 -2.32 5.74
C ALA A 49 3.14 -3.69 6.28
N VAL A 50 1.83 -3.93 6.38
CA VAL A 50 1.26 -5.21 6.85
C VAL A 50 1.62 -6.36 5.92
N ILE A 51 1.43 -6.22 4.61
CA ILE A 51 1.77 -7.30 3.65
C ILE A 51 3.28 -7.62 3.67
N HIS A 52 4.12 -6.61 3.92
CA HIS A 52 5.56 -6.79 4.04
C HIS A 52 5.91 -7.54 5.32
N GLU A 53 5.33 -7.14 6.46
CA GLU A 53 5.53 -7.78 7.76
C GLU A 53 5.04 -9.24 7.78
N ARG A 54 3.99 -9.56 7.02
CA ARG A 54 3.49 -10.94 6.88
C ARG A 54 4.56 -11.91 6.40
N LYS A 55 5.55 -11.46 5.60
CA LYS A 55 6.66 -12.31 5.14
C LYS A 55 7.46 -12.93 6.29
N LYS A 56 7.49 -12.28 7.46
CA LYS A 56 8.21 -12.77 8.65
C LYS A 56 7.67 -14.09 9.20
N PHE A 57 6.42 -14.43 8.88
CA PHE A 57 5.77 -15.65 9.34
C PHE A 57 5.97 -16.84 8.38
N GLY A 58 6.81 -16.68 7.35
CA GLY A 58 7.06 -17.73 6.35
C GLY A 58 5.75 -18.22 5.71
N ALA A 59 5.61 -19.55 5.63
CA ALA A 59 4.43 -20.22 5.06
C ALA A 59 3.09 -19.87 5.75
N LEU A 60 3.12 -19.41 7.01
CA LEU A 60 1.91 -18.95 7.71
C LEU A 60 1.47 -17.55 7.24
N GLY A 61 2.42 -16.74 6.78
CA GLY A 61 2.17 -15.42 6.24
C GLY A 61 1.75 -15.46 4.77
N TRP A 62 2.58 -16.10 3.95
CA TRP A 62 2.39 -16.32 2.52
C TRP A 62 2.82 -17.74 2.17
N ASN A 63 2.02 -18.45 1.38
CA ASN A 63 2.41 -19.78 0.89
C ASN A 63 3.66 -19.70 0.02
N LEU A 64 3.81 -18.63 -0.77
CA LEU A 64 4.99 -18.35 -1.60
C LEU A 64 5.74 -17.09 -1.14
N SER A 65 7.05 -17.05 -1.39
CA SER A 65 7.86 -15.87 -1.10
C SER A 65 7.65 -14.79 -2.15
N TYR A 66 6.84 -13.78 -1.82
CA TYR A 66 6.64 -12.60 -2.65
C TYR A 66 7.58 -11.47 -2.25
N GLU A 67 8.16 -10.78 -3.23
CA GLU A 67 8.92 -9.57 -3.01
C GLU A 67 8.06 -8.34 -3.32
N PHE A 68 7.47 -7.72 -2.30
CA PHE A 68 6.92 -6.37 -2.40
C PHE A 68 8.01 -5.31 -2.18
N ASN A 69 8.08 -4.34 -3.07
CA ASN A 69 9.10 -3.31 -3.12
C ASN A 69 8.49 -1.91 -2.93
N GLN A 70 9.36 -0.93 -2.71
CA GLN A 70 8.96 0.46 -2.55
C GLN A 70 8.24 1.01 -3.79
N SER A 71 8.65 0.62 -4.99
CA SER A 71 7.98 0.97 -6.24
C SER A 71 6.52 0.52 -6.31
N ASP A 72 6.14 -0.57 -5.63
CA ASP A 72 4.73 -0.99 -5.60
C ASP A 72 3.89 0.01 -4.83
N LEU A 73 4.41 0.58 -3.74
CA LEU A 73 3.72 1.61 -2.96
C LEU A 73 3.67 2.95 -3.72
N GLU A 74 4.70 3.30 -4.50
CA GLU A 74 4.67 4.48 -5.37
C GLU A 74 3.54 4.40 -6.40
N VAL A 75 3.45 3.26 -7.10
CA VAL A 75 2.37 3.00 -8.06
C VAL A 75 1.01 2.99 -7.35
N ALA A 76 0.95 2.42 -6.14
CA ALA A 76 -0.26 2.37 -5.35
C ALA A 76 -0.82 3.77 -5.04
N VAL A 77 0.05 4.67 -4.60
CA VAL A 77 -0.31 6.06 -4.25
C VAL A 77 -0.74 6.83 -5.50
N LEU A 78 -0.05 6.64 -6.63
CA LEU A 78 -0.39 7.27 -7.90
C LEU A 78 -1.77 6.82 -8.41
N GLU A 79 -2.06 5.53 -8.37
CA GLU A 79 -3.36 4.99 -8.80
C GLU A 79 -4.49 5.44 -7.87
N LEU A 80 -4.23 5.53 -6.55
CA LEU A 80 -5.19 6.07 -5.59
C LEU A 80 -5.49 7.55 -5.87
N GLU A 81 -4.46 8.36 -6.18
CA GLU A 81 -4.64 9.76 -6.57
C GLU A 81 -5.48 9.88 -7.85
N ASN A 82 -5.18 9.08 -8.87
CA ASN A 82 -5.94 9.02 -10.12
C ASN A 82 -7.41 8.66 -9.88
N LEU A 83 -7.67 7.69 -9.02
CA LEU A 83 -9.01 7.26 -8.65
C LEU A 83 -9.79 8.40 -7.97
N VAL A 84 -9.22 9.03 -6.95
CA VAL A 84 -9.88 10.11 -6.20
C VAL A 84 -10.20 11.30 -7.12
N ARG A 85 -9.28 11.67 -8.02
CA ARG A 85 -9.51 12.73 -9.02
C ARG A 85 -10.67 12.40 -9.95
N ARG A 86 -10.73 11.17 -10.47
CA ARG A 86 -11.83 10.72 -11.35
C ARG A 86 -13.17 10.71 -10.62
N SER A 87 -13.15 10.40 -9.32
CA SER A 87 -14.33 10.42 -8.44
C SER A 87 -14.70 11.82 -7.92
N LYS A 88 -14.10 12.90 -8.44
CA LYS A 88 -14.35 14.28 -8.01
C LYS A 88 -14.16 14.46 -6.49
N ASN A 89 -13.08 13.90 -5.94
CA ASN A 89 -12.72 13.97 -4.52
C ASN A 89 -13.68 13.27 -3.57
N GLN A 90 -14.52 12.38 -4.10
CA GLN A 90 -15.34 11.48 -3.28
C GLN A 90 -14.50 10.30 -2.78
N VAL A 91 -14.84 9.82 -1.59
CA VAL A 91 -14.21 8.64 -1.01
C VAL A 91 -14.63 7.41 -1.84
N PRO A 92 -13.68 6.63 -2.39
CA PRO A 92 -14.03 5.39 -3.08
C PRO A 92 -14.69 4.41 -2.11
N SER A 93 -15.59 3.57 -2.61
CA SER A 93 -16.14 2.48 -1.79
C SER A 93 -15.01 1.54 -1.35
N PHE A 94 -15.23 0.85 -0.23
CA PHE A 94 -14.25 -0.10 0.30
C PHE A 94 -13.92 -1.18 -0.73
N ASP A 95 -14.91 -1.68 -1.45
CA ASP A 95 -14.72 -2.68 -2.51
C ASP A 95 -13.78 -2.19 -3.62
N VAL A 96 -13.91 -0.92 -4.03
CA VAL A 96 -13.04 -0.31 -5.04
C VAL A 96 -11.61 -0.17 -4.50
N PHE A 97 -11.47 0.22 -3.23
CA PHE A 97 -10.16 0.32 -2.59
C PHE A 97 -9.48 -1.06 -2.49
N CYS A 98 -10.21 -2.09 -2.04
CA CYS A 98 -9.73 -3.48 -2.00
C CYS A 98 -9.39 -4.02 -3.39
N TYR A 99 -10.19 -3.68 -4.41
CA TYR A 99 -9.91 -4.05 -5.78
C TYR A 99 -8.61 -3.39 -6.30
N LEU A 100 -8.44 -2.09 -6.02
CA LEU A 100 -7.23 -1.35 -6.38
C LEU A 100 -5.99 -1.98 -5.72
N ALA A 101 -6.02 -2.14 -4.39
CA ALA A 101 -4.90 -2.72 -3.66
C ALA A 101 -4.65 -4.18 -4.06
N GLY A 102 -5.66 -5.04 -3.95
CA GLY A 102 -5.49 -6.48 -4.07
C GLY A 102 -5.44 -7.01 -5.49
N SER A 103 -6.09 -6.37 -6.46
CA SER A 103 -6.09 -6.84 -7.87
C SER A 103 -5.16 -6.05 -8.76
N VAL A 104 -5.17 -4.72 -8.65
CA VAL A 104 -4.42 -3.84 -9.57
C VAL A 104 -2.96 -3.70 -9.15
N ILE A 105 -2.70 -3.43 -7.87
CA ILE A 105 -1.36 -3.11 -7.38
C ILE A 105 -0.59 -4.38 -7.00
N TYR A 106 -1.10 -5.15 -6.03
CA TYR A 106 -0.39 -6.30 -5.47
C TYR A 106 -0.79 -7.64 -6.11
N GLY A 107 -1.95 -7.68 -6.77
CA GLY A 107 -2.52 -8.92 -7.34
C GLY A 107 -1.70 -9.53 -8.47
N GLY A 108 -0.96 -8.71 -9.22
CA GLY A 108 -0.05 -9.18 -10.26
C GLY A 108 1.17 -9.94 -9.72
N ARG A 109 1.57 -9.69 -8.47
CA ARG A 109 2.68 -10.42 -7.81
C ARG A 109 2.22 -11.72 -7.16
N VAL A 110 0.96 -11.78 -6.72
CA VAL A 110 0.41 -12.95 -6.01
C VAL A 110 -0.18 -13.96 -7.00
N THR A 111 0.56 -15.06 -7.15
CA THR A 111 0.27 -16.16 -8.09
C THR A 111 -0.54 -17.29 -7.47
N ASP A 112 -0.43 -17.52 -6.16
CA ASP A 112 -1.17 -18.57 -5.46
C ASP A 112 -2.61 -18.12 -5.15
N GLU A 113 -3.58 -19.02 -5.34
CA GLU A 113 -5.00 -18.69 -5.20
C GLU A 113 -5.38 -18.45 -3.73
N PHE A 114 -4.80 -19.21 -2.79
CA PHE A 114 -5.07 -19.04 -1.37
C PHE A 114 -4.47 -17.74 -0.83
N ASP A 115 -3.26 -17.40 -1.27
CA ASP A 115 -2.62 -16.13 -0.96
C ASP A 115 -3.38 -14.95 -1.57
N ARG A 116 -3.90 -15.07 -2.80
CA ARG A 116 -4.76 -14.04 -3.40
C ARG A 116 -6.04 -13.84 -2.59
N ARG A 117 -6.63 -14.91 -2.08
CA ARG A 117 -7.82 -14.86 -1.21
C ARG A 117 -7.53 -14.16 0.12
N ARG A 118 -6.33 -14.34 0.68
CA ARG A 118 -5.84 -13.66 1.90
C ARG A 118 -5.46 -12.20 1.68
N LEU A 119 -5.13 -11.81 0.46
CA LEU A 119 -4.85 -10.42 0.09
C LEU A 119 -6.15 -9.60 -0.04
N LEU A 120 -7.24 -10.24 -0.47
CA LEU A 120 -8.53 -9.59 -0.78
C LEU A 120 -9.56 -9.64 0.38
N ARG A 121 -9.27 -10.35 1.47
CA ARG A 121 -10.14 -10.48 2.66
C ARG A 121 -9.37 -10.14 3.93
#